data_AF-A0AAC8YRM1-F1
#
_entry.id   AF-A0AAC8YRM1-F1
#
_cell.length_a   1.000
_cell.length_b   1.000
_cell.length_c   1.000
_cell.angle_alpha   90.00
_cell.angle_beta   90.00
_cell.angle_gamma   90.00
#
_symmetry.space_group_name_H-M   'P 1'
#
loop_
_entity.id
_entity.type
_entity.pdbx_description
1 polymer ?
#
loop_
_entity_poly.entity_id
_entity_poly.type
_entity_poly.pdbx_seq_one_letter_code
_entity_poly.pdbx_strand_id
1 'polypeptide(L)' 'MAPIIRILLRYVSLPLLALGLILPEEQQALIADPQLVEWLGTGLGLVASMVAEGWYWGARRFGWTK' A
#
# COMPACT_ATOMS: atom_id res chain seq x y z
N MET A 1 -11.23 -9.08 2.09
CA MET A 1 -10.53 -8.26 1.07
C MET A 1 -9.02 -8.18 1.37
N ALA A 2 -8.32 -9.32 1.51
CA ALA A 2 -6.87 -9.37 1.78
C ALA A 2 -5.94 -9.83 0.62
N PRO A 3 -6.40 -10.39 -0.51
CA PRO A 3 -5.47 -11.01 -1.47
C PRO A 3 -4.59 -9.97 -2.17
N ILE A 4 -5.12 -8.78 -2.49
CA ILE A 4 -4.36 -7.74 -3.20
C ILE A 4 -3.17 -7.26 -2.37
N ILE A 5 -3.36 -7.02 -1.07
CA ILE A 5 -2.29 -6.58 -0.18
C ILE A 5 -1.24 -7.66 0.01
N ARG A 6 -1.65 -8.92 0.11
CA ARG A 6 -0.72 -10.06 0.16
C ARG A 6 0.10 -10.19 -1.13
N ILE A 7 -0.51 -9.93 -2.29
CA ILE A 7 0.19 -9.88 -3.57
C ILE A 7 1.19 -8.72 -3.59
N LEU A 8 0.78 -7.52 -3.14
CA LEU A 8 1.67 -6.36 -3.03
C LEU A 8 2.86 -6.65 -2.10
N LEU A 9 2.61 -7.17 -0.90
CA LEU A 9 3.65 -7.57 0.05
C LEU A 9 4.61 -8.57 -0.57
N ARG A 10 4.11 -9.53 -1.35
CA ARG A 10 4.95 -10.50 -2.06
C ARG A 10 5.87 -9.83 -3.07
N TYR A 11 5.39 -8.88 -3.86
CA TYR A 11 6.23 -8.19 -4.85
C TYR A 11 7.20 -7.19 -4.22
N VAL A 12 6.78 -6.48 -3.17
CA VAL A 12 7.62 -5.50 -2.46
C VAL A 12 8.72 -6.18 -1.65
N SER A 13 8.50 -7.40 -1.16
CA SER A 13 9.50 -8.14 -0.39
C SER A 13 10.58 -8.84 -1.22
N LEU A 14 10.35 -9.06 -2.52
CA LEU A 14 11.37 -9.63 -3.42
C LEU A 14 12.65 -8.77 -3.52
N PRO A 15 12.59 -7.45 -3.75
CA PRO A 15 13.79 -6.62 -3.75
C PRO A 15 14.43 -6.54 -2.35
N LEU A 16 13.65 -6.56 -1.27
CA LEU A 16 14.18 -6.58 0.10
C LEU A 16 15.03 -7.84 0.36
N LEU A 17 14.56 -9.00 -0.13
CA LEU A 17 15.33 -10.24 -0.12
C LEU A 17 16.60 -10.15 -0.99
N ALA A 18 16.47 -9.63 -2.22
CA ALA A 18 17.59 -9.54 -3.15
C ALA A 18 18.72 -8.63 -2.64
N LEU A 19 18.36 -7.61 -1.85
CA LEU A 19 19.29 -6.71 -1.17
C LEU A 19 19.85 -7.28 0.15
N GLY A 20 19.37 -8.44 0.59
CA GLY A 20 19.79 -9.06 1.85
C GLY A 20 19.28 -8.34 3.10
N LEU A 21 18.24 -7.50 2.97
CA LEU A 21 17.65 -6.75 4.09
C LEU A 21 16.74 -7.60 4.97
N ILE A 22 16.21 -8.69 4.43
CA ILE A 22 15.34 -9.65 5.12
C ILE A 22 15.75 -11.07 4.76
N LEU A 23 15.47 -12.02 5.66
CA LEU A 23 15.69 -13.45 5.43
C LEU A 23 14.47 -14.10 4.71
N PRO A 24 14.65 -15.23 4.02
CA PRO A 24 13.54 -15.95 3.38
C PRO A 24 12.43 -16.35 4.36
N GLU A 25 12.78 -16.80 5.58
CA GLU A 25 11.82 -17.07 6.65
C GLU A 25 11.02 -15.83 7.08
N GLU A 26 11.67 -14.67 7.14
CA GLU A 26 11.05 -13.40 7.52
C GLU A 26 10.08 -12.89 6.44
N GLN A 27 10.40 -13.12 5.16
CA GLN A 27 9.49 -12.78 4.06
C GLN A 27 8.14 -13.49 4.23
N GLN A 28 8.15 -14.79 4.52
CA GLN A 28 6.90 -15.54 4.67
C GLN A 28 6.12 -15.09 5.90
N ALA A 29 6.81 -14.80 7.00
CA ALA A 29 6.20 -14.24 8.20
C ALA A 29 5.51 -12.89 7.92
N LEU A 30 6.18 -11.98 7.19
CA LEU A 30 5.64 -10.67 6.79
C LEU A 30 4.37 -10.78 5.92
N ILE A 31 4.35 -11.72 4.97
CA ILE A 31 3.19 -11.91 4.06
C ILE A 31 2.01 -12.58 4.79
N ALA A 32 2.30 -13.45 5.76
CA ALA A 32 1.30 -14.19 6.51
C ALA A 32 0.65 -13.36 7.63
N ASP A 33 1.31 -12.31 8.11
CA ASP A 33 0.86 -11.46 9.20
C ASP A 33 -0.47 -10.74 8.90
N PRO A 34 -1.57 -11.08 9.59
CA PRO A 34 -2.86 -10.43 9.39
C PRO A 34 -2.88 -8.94 9.76
N GLN A 35 -2.13 -8.55 10.79
CA GLN A 35 -2.15 -7.18 11.31
C GLN A 35 -1.45 -6.23 10.35
N LEU A 36 -0.32 -6.65 9.77
CA LEU A 36 0.40 -5.90 8.74
C LEU A 36 -0.47 -5.68 7.50
N VAL A 37 -1.21 -6.71 7.08
CA VAL A 37 -2.16 -6.62 5.97
C VAL A 37 -3.27 -5.60 6.27
N GLU A 38 -3.80 -5.59 7.49
CA GLU A 38 -4.83 -4.64 7.90
C GLU A 38 -4.32 -3.19 7.92
N TRP A 39 -3.13 -2.97 8.48
CA TRP A 39 -2.51 -1.65 8.59
C TRP A 39 -2.19 -1.06 7.22
N LEU A 40 -1.61 -1.88 6.32
CA LEU A 40 -1.35 -1.46 4.94
C LEU A 40 -2.64 -1.20 4.18
N GLY A 41 -3.67 -2.02 4.38
CA GLY A 41 -4.96 -1.82 3.72
C GLY A 41 -5.63 -0.52 4.14
N THR A 42 -5.64 -0.26 5.44
CA THR A 42 -6.21 0.96 6.01
C THR A 42 -5.40 2.18 5.57
N GLY A 43 -4.07 2.10 5.66
CA GLY A 43 -3.17 3.18 5.24
C GLY A 43 -3.32 3.53 3.77
N LEU A 44 -3.34 2.54 2.88
CA LEU A 44 -3.55 2.77 1.45
C LEU A 44 -4.95 3.33 1.15
N GLY A 45 -5.97 2.88 1.87
CA GLY A 45 -7.33 3.43 1.77
C GLY A 45 -7.37 4.90 2.14
N LEU A 46 -6.73 5.29 3.23
CA LEU A 46 -6.63 6.68 3.68
C LEU A 46 -5.86 7.56 2.69
N VAL A 47 -4.73 7.08 2.17
CA VAL A 47 -3.96 7.81 1.16
C VAL A 47 -4.81 8.01 -0.09
N ALA A 48 -5.51 6.98 -0.55
CA ALA A 48 -6.35 7.07 -1.74
C ALA A 48 -7.49 8.08 -1.56
N SER A 49 -8.15 8.11 -0.39
CA SER A 49 -9.19 9.10 -0.12
C SER A 49 -8.64 10.52 -0.06
N MET A 50 -7.48 10.73 0.57
CA MET A 50 -6.83 12.05 0.63
C MET A 50 -6.41 12.53 -0.76
N VAL A 51 -5.88 11.64 -1.61
CA VAL A 51 -5.53 11.96 -3.00
C VAL A 51 -6.77 12.33 -3.80
N ALA A 52 -7.85 11.57 -3.66
CA ALA A 52 -9.11 11.86 -4.36
C ALA A 52 -9.70 13.21 -3.95
N GLU A 53 -9.76 13.51 -2.65
CA GLU A 53 -10.24 14.79 -2.13
C GLU A 53 -9.30 15.94 -2.51
N GLY A 54 -8.00 15.75 -2.42
CA GLY A 54 -7.00 16.73 -2.83
C GLY A 54 -7.08 17.06 -4.31
N TRP A 55 -7.32 16.05 -5.15
CA TRP A 55 -7.55 16.23 -6.58
C TRP A 55 -8.83 17.02 -6.84
N TYR A 56 -9.91 16.69 -6.14
CA TYR A 56 -11.18 17.40 -6.25
C TYR A 56 -11.06 18.87 -5.82
N TRP A 57 -10.40 19.12 -4.69
CA TRP A 57 -10.11 20.46 -4.21
C TRP A 57 -9.24 21.24 -5.19
N GLY A 58 -8.21 20.61 -5.74
CA GLY A 58 -7.36 21.19 -6.78
C GLY A 58 -8.15 21.54 -8.03
N ALA A 59 -8.99 20.63 -8.51
CA ALA A 59 -9.82 20.86 -9.69
C ALA A 59 -10.75 22.07 -9.52
N ARG A 60 -11.37 22.23 -8.33
CA ARG A 60 -12.16 23.42 -7.98
C ARG A 60 -11.30 24.69 -7.91
N ARG A 61 -10.10 24.60 -7.32
CA ARG A 61 -9.22 25.77 -7.11
C ARG A 61 -8.61 26.30 -8.42
N PHE A 62 -8.32 25.41 -9.36
CA PHE A 62 -7.70 25.73 -10.65
C PHE A 62 -8.71 25.87 -11.80
N GLY A 63 -10.02 25.77 -11.53
CA GLY A 63 -11.07 25.94 -12.54
C GLY A 63 -11.09 24.83 -13.59
N TRP A 64 -10.58 23.65 -13.25
CA TRP A 64 -10.58 22.47 -14.13
C TRP A 64 -11.97 21.82 -14.22
N THR A 65 -12.91 22.29 -13.41
CA THR A 65 -14.33 22.03 -13.55
C THR A 65 -15.02 23.36 -13.81
N LYS A 66 -16.00 23.37 -14.72
CA LYS A 66 -17.00 24.43 -14.76
C LYS A 66 -17.82 24.41 -13.47
#